data_AF-A0A0E4FVD2-F1
#
_entry.id   AF-A0A0E4FVD2-F1
#
_cell.length_a   1.000
_cell.length_b   1.000
_cell.length_c   1.000
_cell.angle_alpha   90.00
_cell.angle_beta   90.00
_cell.angle_gamma   90.00
#
_symmetry.space_group_name_H-M   'P 1'
#
loop_
_entity.id
_entity.type
_entity.pdbx_description
1 polymer ?
#
loop_
_entity_poly.entity_id
_entity_poly.type
_entity_poly.pdbx_seq_one_letter_code
_entity_poly.pdbx_strand_id
1 'polypeptide(L)'
;MSGFFVVSRQAFEASLPRLSTIGFKILVDLVASAPQPLTVLEVPYEFRTRSFGESKLDSAVVWQYLVLLADKLFGHIVPVRFVLFVAVGGLGLFVNIAALGLGLRVIGLSFLLAQSAAVLIAMTFNFTVNNFFTYRDRRLTGLRFIYGLLSFYLVCLIGAVANVGVGIYIYDASITWWLAGVAGAIVGAVWNYAVSSVFTWRK
;
A
#
# COMPACT_ATOMS: atom_id res chain seq x y z
N MET A 1 -2.25 24.28 0.36
CA MET A 1 -2.19 24.02 -1.09
C MET A 1 -3.58 24.19 -1.67
N SER A 2 -3.73 25.25 -2.46
CA SER A 2 -4.99 25.67 -3.06
C SER A 2 -5.45 24.69 -4.15
N GLY A 3 -6.77 24.46 -4.23
CA GLY A 3 -7.40 23.84 -5.40
C GLY A 3 -7.83 24.85 -6.46
N PHE A 4 -7.56 26.14 -6.22
CA PHE A 4 -7.89 27.26 -7.08
C PHE A 4 -6.60 27.91 -7.55
N PHE A 5 -6.27 27.69 -8.82
CA PHE A 5 -5.08 28.20 -9.48
C PHE A 5 -5.32 28.26 -11.00
N VAL A 6 -4.47 29.01 -11.68
CA VAL A 6 -4.43 29.07 -13.15
C VAL A 6 -3.05 28.62 -13.58
N VAL A 7 -2.97 27.83 -14.66
CA VAL A 7 -1.71 27.37 -15.25
C VAL A 7 -1.78 27.52 -16.76
N SER A 8 -0.66 27.83 -17.40
CA SER A 8 -0.60 27.84 -18.85
C SER A 8 -0.77 26.42 -19.39
N ARG A 9 -1.47 26.29 -20.52
CA ARG A 9 -1.68 24.99 -21.17
C ARG A 9 -0.36 24.27 -21.44
N GLN A 10 0.64 25.00 -21.92
CA GLN A 10 1.96 24.44 -22.23
C GLN A 10 2.66 23.87 -20.99
N ALA A 11 2.61 24.56 -19.86
CA ALA A 11 3.19 24.06 -18.60
C ALA A 11 2.45 22.80 -18.10
N PHE A 12 1.12 22.77 -18.22
CA PHE A 12 0.32 21.61 -17.86
C PHE A 12 0.66 20.40 -18.74
N GLU A 13 0.67 20.58 -20.07
CA GLU A 13 0.95 19.51 -21.03
C GLU A 13 2.38 18.97 -20.89
N ALA A 14 3.36 19.82 -20.60
CA ALA A 14 4.73 19.40 -20.33
C ALA A 14 4.88 18.57 -19.05
N SER A 15 4.02 18.79 -18.05
CA SER A 15 4.01 18.04 -16.80
C SER A 15 3.22 16.72 -16.89
N LEU A 16 2.27 16.59 -17.82
CA LEU A 16 1.38 15.42 -17.97
C LEU A 16 2.10 14.06 -17.87
N PRO A 17 3.25 13.82 -18.54
CA PRO A 17 3.89 12.50 -18.53
C PRO A 17 4.37 12.05 -17.15
N ARG A 18 4.52 12.98 -16.20
CA ARG A 18 5.04 12.72 -14.84
C ARG A 18 4.05 13.00 -13.72
N LEU A 19 2.82 13.42 -14.05
CA LEU A 19 1.77 13.60 -13.07
C LEU A 19 1.43 12.26 -12.40
N SER A 20 1.32 12.28 -11.08
CA SER A 20 0.88 11.14 -10.30
C SER A 20 -0.64 11.07 -10.32
N THR A 21 -1.21 9.88 -10.54
CA THR A 21 -2.66 9.68 -10.44
C THR A 21 -3.14 9.49 -9.00
N ILE A 22 -2.29 9.82 -8.01
CA ILE A 22 -2.51 9.54 -6.60
C ILE A 22 -2.89 10.83 -5.86
N GLY A 23 -4.04 10.80 -5.18
CA GLY A 23 -4.52 11.91 -4.35
C GLY A 23 -5.31 12.96 -5.12
N PHE A 24 -5.54 14.12 -4.49
CA PHE A 24 -6.43 15.18 -4.99
C PHE A 24 -5.73 16.55 -5.16
N LYS A 25 -4.47 16.67 -4.74
CA LYS A 25 -3.72 17.95 -4.77
C LYS A 25 -2.89 18.09 -6.06
N ILE A 26 -3.59 18.26 -7.17
CA ILE A 26 -2.99 18.41 -8.50
C ILE A 26 -1.96 19.55 -8.61
N LEU A 27 -2.12 20.64 -7.85
CA LEU A 27 -1.16 21.75 -7.87
C LEU A 27 0.24 21.32 -7.42
N VAL A 28 0.33 20.54 -6.33
CA VAL A 28 1.61 20.02 -5.81
C VAL A 28 2.23 19.09 -6.83
N ASP A 29 1.41 18.18 -7.35
CA ASP A 29 1.83 17.20 -8.33
C ASP A 29 2.35 17.88 -9.60
N LEU A 30 1.67 18.93 -10.07
CA LEU A 30 2.08 19.70 -11.25
C LEU A 30 3.40 20.44 -11.05
N VAL A 31 3.59 21.11 -9.92
CA VAL A 31 4.84 21.82 -9.61
C VAL A 31 6.00 20.84 -9.46
N ALA A 32 5.77 19.69 -8.82
CA ALA A 32 6.80 18.67 -8.62
C ALA A 32 7.12 17.87 -9.89
N SER A 33 6.20 17.80 -10.86
CA SER A 33 6.36 17.04 -12.12
C SER A 33 6.91 17.86 -13.27
N ALA A 34 7.01 19.19 -13.08
CA ALA A 34 7.42 20.09 -14.14
C ALA A 34 8.85 19.80 -14.60
N PRO A 35 9.11 19.72 -15.92
CA PRO A 35 10.47 19.51 -16.45
C PRO A 35 11.46 20.59 -16.06
N GLN A 36 10.95 21.80 -15.84
CA GLN A 36 11.72 22.98 -15.47
C GLN A 36 10.99 23.71 -14.33
N PRO A 37 11.70 24.46 -13.47
CA PRO A 37 11.09 25.25 -12.42
C PRO A 37 10.04 26.20 -13.00
N LEU A 38 8.79 26.08 -12.54
CA LEU A 38 7.71 26.98 -12.96
C LEU A 38 7.87 28.33 -12.27
N THR A 39 7.61 29.42 -12.99
CA THR A 39 7.45 30.74 -12.37
C THR A 39 6.10 30.77 -11.66
N VAL A 40 6.12 30.91 -10.33
CA VAL A 40 4.92 30.90 -9.49
C VAL A 40 4.65 32.31 -8.97
N LEU A 41 3.41 32.77 -9.13
CA LEU A 41 2.89 33.98 -8.50
C LEU A 41 1.72 33.60 -7.60
N GLU A 42 1.75 34.01 -6.33
CA GLU A 42 0.65 33.82 -5.41
C GLU A 42 -0.26 35.05 -5.39
N VAL A 43 -1.52 34.87 -5.79
CA VAL A 43 -2.54 35.94 -5.76
C VAL A 43 -3.37 35.78 -4.49
N PRO A 44 -3.44 36.79 -3.62
CA PRO A 44 -4.21 36.70 -2.38
C PRO A 44 -5.71 36.63 -2.69
N TYR A 45 -6.41 35.75 -1.98
CA TYR A 45 -7.87 35.69 -1.99
C TYR A 45 -8.36 35.20 -0.63
N GLU A 46 -9.61 35.49 -0.31
CA GLU A 46 -10.23 35.06 0.95
C GLU A 46 -10.98 33.75 0.75
N PHE A 47 -10.64 32.74 1.55
CA PHE A 47 -11.40 31.50 1.61
C PHE A 47 -12.72 31.74 2.35
N ARG A 48 -13.83 31.71 1.61
CA ARG A 48 -15.17 31.84 2.20
C ARG A 48 -15.61 30.55 2.88
N THR A 49 -16.40 30.71 3.95
CA THR A 49 -17.06 29.60 4.62
C THR A 49 -18.04 28.92 3.68
N ARG A 50 -18.03 27.58 3.67
CA ARG A 50 -18.96 26.78 2.88
C ARG A 50 -20.39 26.97 3.42
N SER A 51 -21.32 27.41 2.57
CA SER A 51 -22.70 27.68 2.98
C SER A 51 -23.61 26.44 2.97
N PHE A 52 -23.27 25.40 2.20
CA PHE A 52 -24.06 24.17 2.09
C PHE A 52 -23.18 22.92 1.89
N GLY A 53 -23.59 21.82 2.53
CA GLY A 53 -22.97 20.49 2.45
C GLY A 53 -21.83 20.25 3.43
N GLU A 54 -21.49 18.98 3.64
CA GLU A 54 -20.42 18.58 4.57
C GLU A 54 -19.01 18.75 3.97
N SER A 55 -18.03 18.94 4.86
CA SER A 55 -16.62 19.05 4.49
C SER A 55 -16.10 17.70 3.99
N LYS A 56 -15.67 17.65 2.72
CA LYS A 56 -14.97 16.50 2.13
C LYS A 56 -13.53 16.34 2.62
N LEU A 57 -13.04 17.25 3.48
CA LEU A 57 -11.73 17.16 4.14
C LEU A 57 -11.81 16.17 5.30
N ASP A 58 -11.87 14.88 4.97
CA ASP A 58 -11.69 13.79 5.93
C ASP A 58 -10.17 13.59 6.16
N SER A 59 -9.79 13.04 7.31
CA SER A 59 -8.45 12.49 7.63
C SER A 59 -7.80 11.71 6.45
N ALA A 60 -8.63 11.09 5.61
CA ALA A 60 -8.30 10.52 4.31
C ALA A 60 -7.42 11.39 3.42
N VAL A 61 -7.71 12.69 3.36
CA VAL A 61 -7.05 13.68 2.52
C VAL A 61 -5.61 13.90 2.96
N VAL A 62 -5.39 14.01 4.27
CA VAL A 62 -4.03 14.20 4.84
C VAL A 62 -3.18 12.98 4.52
N TRP A 63 -3.73 11.78 4.68
CA TRP A 63 -3.04 10.53 4.34
C TRP A 63 -2.68 10.45 2.86
N GLN A 64 -3.63 10.72 1.95
CA GLN A 64 -3.36 10.73 0.51
C GLN A 64 -2.27 11.75 0.12
N TYR A 65 -2.21 12.89 0.80
CA TYR A 65 -1.16 13.87 0.58
C TYR A 65 0.21 13.35 1.01
N LEU A 66 0.32 12.68 2.16
CA LEU A 66 1.57 12.06 2.61
C LEU A 66 2.04 10.96 1.62
N VAL A 67 1.12 10.14 1.14
CA VAL A 67 1.43 9.10 0.13
C VAL A 67 1.93 9.75 -1.18
N LEU A 68 1.31 10.83 -1.64
CA LEU A 68 1.75 11.58 -2.82
C LEU A 68 3.14 12.18 -2.64
N LEU A 69 3.43 12.77 -1.47
CA LEU A 69 4.77 13.30 -1.18
C LEU A 69 5.82 12.19 -1.18
N ALA A 70 5.53 11.06 -0.56
CA ALA A 70 6.41 9.89 -0.62
C ALA A 70 6.59 9.40 -2.05
N ASP A 71 5.56 9.48 -2.90
CA ASP A 71 5.61 9.03 -4.30
C ASP A 71 6.52 9.93 -5.13
N LYS A 72 6.49 11.24 -4.88
CA LYS A 72 7.43 12.18 -5.51
C LYS A 72 8.87 12.02 -5.03
N LEU A 73 9.08 11.65 -3.77
CA LEU A 73 10.41 11.47 -3.21
C LEU A 73 11.05 10.13 -3.62
N PHE A 74 10.29 9.03 -3.56
CA PHE A 74 10.81 7.67 -3.68
C PHE A 74 10.17 6.84 -4.80
N GLY A 75 9.03 7.28 -5.36
CA GLY A 75 8.26 6.53 -6.35
C GLY A 75 9.00 6.25 -7.66
N HIS A 76 10.07 7.00 -7.94
CA HIS A 76 10.95 6.75 -9.09
C HIS A 76 11.87 5.53 -8.90
N ILE A 77 12.11 5.08 -7.66
CA ILE A 77 12.93 3.90 -7.34
C ILE A 77 12.04 2.71 -7.00
N VAL A 78 11.08 2.92 -6.08
CA VAL A 78 10.19 1.87 -5.57
C VAL A 78 8.78 2.42 -5.41
N PRO A 79 7.74 1.72 -5.89
CA PRO A 79 6.36 2.15 -5.67
C PRO A 79 6.06 2.33 -4.18
N VAL A 80 5.56 3.49 -3.77
CA VAL A 80 5.25 3.75 -2.35
C VAL A 80 4.23 2.77 -1.78
N ARG A 81 3.28 2.33 -2.61
CA ARG A 81 2.31 1.31 -2.23
C ARG A 81 2.99 -0.03 -1.90
N PHE A 82 4.10 -0.37 -2.55
CA PHE A 82 4.88 -1.55 -2.20
C PHE A 82 5.54 -1.37 -0.82
N VAL A 83 6.14 -0.20 -0.55
CA VAL A 83 6.75 0.10 0.76
C VAL A 83 5.72 0.00 1.88
N LEU A 84 4.54 0.61 1.70
CA LEU A 84 3.43 0.52 2.65
C LEU A 84 2.95 -0.92 2.81
N PHE A 85 2.81 -1.66 1.71
CA PHE A 85 2.40 -3.07 1.75
C PHE A 85 3.37 -3.94 2.55
N VAL A 86 4.68 -3.77 2.34
CA VAL A 86 5.73 -4.48 3.08
C VAL A 86 5.73 -4.06 4.56
N ALA A 87 5.56 -2.77 4.86
CA ALA A 87 5.46 -2.29 6.24
C ALA A 87 4.27 -2.90 6.98
N VAL A 88 3.10 -2.97 6.33
CA VAL A 88 1.91 -3.65 6.86
C VAL A 88 2.18 -5.14 7.02
N GLY A 89 2.85 -5.80 6.07
CA GLY A 89 3.27 -7.19 6.19
C GLY A 89 4.18 -7.45 7.41
N GLY A 90 5.11 -6.53 7.68
CA GLY A 90 5.94 -6.53 8.88
C GLY A 90 5.12 -6.44 10.16
N LEU A 91 4.14 -5.53 10.22
CA LEU A 91 3.18 -5.46 11.34
C LEU A 91 2.38 -6.75 11.48
N GLY A 92 1.96 -7.35 10.37
CA GLY A 92 1.28 -8.64 10.35
C GLY A 92 2.11 -9.78 10.95
N LEU A 93 3.44 -9.75 10.81
CA LEU A 93 4.32 -10.73 11.45
C LEU A 93 4.26 -10.64 12.98
N PHE A 94 4.24 -9.43 13.54
CA PHE A 94 4.06 -9.23 14.99
C PHE A 94 2.68 -9.73 15.45
N VAL A 95 1.63 -9.42 14.68
CA VAL A 95 0.27 -9.92 14.95
C VAL A 95 0.22 -11.46 14.91
N ASN A 96 0.91 -12.08 13.94
CA ASN A 96 1.00 -13.53 13.84
C ASN A 96 1.66 -14.14 15.08
N ILE A 97 2.82 -13.60 15.50
CA ILE A 97 3.55 -14.10 16.67
C ILE A 97 2.70 -13.91 17.94
N ALA A 98 2.02 -12.78 18.09
CA ALA A 98 1.13 -12.52 19.22
C ALA A 98 -0.06 -13.50 19.26
N ALA A 99 -0.74 -13.71 18.12
CA ALA A 99 -1.87 -14.62 18.00
C ALA A 99 -1.45 -16.08 18.27
N LEU A 100 -0.29 -16.51 17.76
CA LEU A 100 0.29 -17.82 18.03
C LEU A 100 0.58 -17.98 19.53
N GLY A 101 1.21 -16.98 20.15
CA GLY A 101 1.52 -16.98 21.58
C GLY A 101 0.27 -17.10 22.45
N LEU A 102 -0.80 -16.38 22.11
CA LEU A 102 -2.09 -16.48 22.79
C LEU A 102 -2.74 -17.86 22.59
N GLY A 103 -2.75 -18.38 21.36
CA GLY A 103 -3.31 -19.70 21.05
C GLY A 103 -2.62 -20.83 21.82
N LEU A 104 -1.29 -20.78 21.92
CA LEU A 104 -0.51 -21.79 22.63
C LEU A 104 -0.56 -21.64 24.15
N ARG A 105 -0.37 -20.43 24.67
CA ARG A 105 -0.15 -20.21 26.12
C ARG A 105 -1.41 -19.89 26.91
N VAL A 106 -2.43 -19.33 26.27
CA VAL A 106 -3.66 -18.89 26.96
C VAL A 106 -4.81 -19.86 26.67
N ILE A 107 -4.98 -20.24 25.41
CA ILE A 107 -6.09 -21.11 24.99
C ILE A 107 -5.70 -22.60 25.12
N GLY A 108 -4.41 -22.93 25.00
CA GLY A 108 -3.94 -24.31 25.08
C GLY A 108 -4.19 -25.12 23.80
N LEU A 109 -4.26 -24.45 22.64
CA LEU A 109 -4.43 -25.12 21.35
C LEU A 109 -3.18 -25.90 20.95
N SER A 110 -3.36 -26.94 20.12
CA SER A 110 -2.24 -27.61 19.47
C SER A 110 -1.50 -26.65 18.54
N PHE A 111 -0.20 -26.86 18.36
CA PHE A 111 0.64 -25.98 17.53
C PHE A 111 0.09 -25.79 16.12
N LEU A 112 -0.38 -26.86 15.48
CA LEU A 112 -0.95 -26.80 14.14
C LEU A 112 -2.19 -25.89 14.09
N LEU A 113 -3.11 -26.03 15.05
CA LEU A 113 -4.32 -25.21 15.12
C LEU A 113 -4.00 -23.76 15.46
N ALA A 114 -3.12 -23.53 16.44
CA ALA A 114 -2.70 -22.19 16.85
C ALA A 114 -1.99 -21.45 15.69
N GLN A 115 -1.08 -22.12 14.99
CA GLN A 115 -0.37 -21.55 13.83
C GLN A 115 -1.33 -21.26 12.67
N SER A 116 -2.24 -22.17 12.36
CA SER A 116 -3.23 -21.97 11.29
C SER A 116 -4.15 -20.78 11.59
N ALA A 117 -4.63 -20.66 12.83
CA ALA A 117 -5.43 -19.54 13.27
C ALA A 117 -4.64 -18.22 13.26
N ALA A 118 -3.39 -18.23 13.74
CA ALA A 118 -2.52 -17.06 13.75
C ALA A 118 -2.27 -16.52 12.34
N VAL A 119 -2.00 -17.41 11.37
CA VAL A 119 -1.80 -17.03 9.97
C VAL A 119 -3.06 -16.39 9.39
N LEU A 120 -4.24 -16.95 9.64
CA LEU A 120 -5.50 -16.37 9.18
C LEU A 120 -5.77 -15.00 9.80
N ILE A 121 -5.52 -14.84 11.10
CA ILE A 121 -5.67 -13.55 11.81
C ILE A 121 -4.71 -12.52 11.21
N ALA A 122 -3.45 -12.88 11.01
CA ALA A 122 -2.44 -12.01 10.43
C ALA A 122 -2.76 -11.62 8.99
N MET A 123 -3.23 -12.56 8.17
CA MET A 123 -3.68 -12.26 6.79
C MET A 123 -4.91 -11.34 6.79
N THR A 124 -5.87 -11.55 7.68
CA THR A 124 -7.06 -10.68 7.84
C THR A 124 -6.64 -9.26 8.24
N PHE A 125 -5.73 -9.15 9.20
CA PHE A 125 -5.16 -7.88 9.66
C PHE A 125 -4.46 -7.17 8.50
N ASN A 126 -3.58 -7.86 7.79
CA ASN A 126 -2.86 -7.30 6.64
C ASN A 126 -3.82 -6.81 5.55
N PHE A 127 -4.84 -7.59 5.21
CA PHE A 127 -5.85 -7.17 4.24
C PHE A 127 -6.61 -5.94 4.69
N THR A 128 -7.06 -5.91 5.96
CA THR A 128 -7.86 -4.82 6.50
C THR A 128 -7.09 -3.51 6.55
N VAL A 129 -5.85 -3.56 7.05
CA VAL A 129 -4.96 -2.40 7.13
C VAL A 129 -4.59 -1.92 5.72
N ASN A 130 -4.26 -2.83 4.79
CA ASN A 130 -4.00 -2.44 3.40
C ASN A 130 -5.23 -1.84 2.72
N ASN A 131 -6.43 -2.38 2.94
CA ASN A 131 -7.67 -1.84 2.36
C ASN A 131 -8.00 -0.43 2.90
N PHE A 132 -7.65 -0.13 4.15
CA PHE A 132 -7.95 1.14 4.78
C PHE A 132 -6.86 2.21 4.59
N PHE A 133 -5.58 1.81 4.62
CA PHE A 133 -4.42 2.71 4.52
C PHE A 133 -3.80 2.69 3.12
N THR A 134 -3.37 1.53 2.63
CA THR A 134 -2.59 1.41 1.37
C THR A 134 -3.44 1.67 0.12
N TYR A 135 -4.67 1.15 0.10
CA TYR A 135 -5.60 1.21 -1.03
C TYR A 135 -6.85 2.00 -0.67
N ARG A 136 -6.72 3.04 0.15
CA ARG A 136 -7.86 3.87 0.58
C ARG A 136 -8.64 4.46 -0.59
N ASP A 137 -7.95 4.77 -1.68
CA ASP A 137 -8.53 5.27 -2.94
C ASP A 137 -9.39 4.21 -3.66
N ARG A 138 -9.15 2.92 -3.42
CA ARG A 138 -9.85 1.78 -4.01
C ARG A 138 -10.47 0.87 -2.95
N ARG A 139 -10.91 1.45 -1.83
CA ARG A 139 -11.38 0.70 -0.67
C ARG A 139 -12.55 -0.20 -1.07
N LEU A 140 -12.43 -1.48 -0.77
CA LEU A 140 -13.49 -2.46 -0.95
C LEU A 140 -14.46 -2.39 0.23
N THR A 141 -15.77 -2.33 -0.05
CA THR A 141 -16.86 -2.28 0.94
C THR A 141 -17.96 -3.30 0.63
N GLY A 142 -18.73 -3.70 1.65
CA GLY A 142 -19.83 -4.67 1.51
C GLY A 142 -19.35 -6.04 1.01
N LEU A 143 -20.08 -6.64 0.07
CA LEU A 143 -19.74 -7.95 -0.50
C LEU A 143 -18.39 -7.98 -1.21
N ARG A 144 -17.95 -6.84 -1.78
CA ARG A 144 -16.63 -6.73 -2.43
C ARG A 144 -15.48 -6.88 -1.44
N PHE A 145 -15.69 -6.55 -0.16
CA PHE A 145 -14.70 -6.78 0.90
C PHE A 145 -14.45 -8.27 1.11
N ILE A 146 -15.51 -9.09 1.11
CA ILE A 146 -15.41 -10.54 1.32
C ILE A 146 -14.72 -11.20 0.12
N TYR A 147 -15.14 -10.88 -1.10
CA TYR A 147 -14.47 -11.38 -2.31
C TYR A 147 -13.00 -10.92 -2.36
N GLY A 148 -12.72 -9.68 -1.98
CA GLY A 148 -11.37 -9.16 -1.85
C GLY A 148 -10.53 -9.97 -0.87
N LEU A 149 -11.07 -10.24 0.33
CA LEU A 149 -10.40 -11.01 1.37
C LEU A 149 -10.09 -12.44 0.90
N LEU A 150 -11.05 -13.12 0.27
CA LEU A 150 -10.85 -14.47 -0.27
C LEU A 150 -9.80 -14.48 -1.38
N SER A 151 -9.84 -13.50 -2.29
CA SER A 151 -8.80 -13.37 -3.32
C SER A 151 -7.42 -13.15 -2.70
N PHE A 152 -7.34 -12.35 -1.65
CA PHE A 152 -6.09 -12.06 -0.96
C PHE A 152 -5.51 -13.32 -0.30
N TYR A 153 -6.35 -14.14 0.34
CA TYR A 153 -5.91 -15.43 0.88
C TYR A 153 -5.33 -16.35 -0.19
N LEU A 154 -6.01 -16.48 -1.33
CA LEU A 154 -5.53 -17.31 -2.44
C LEU A 154 -4.19 -16.81 -2.96
N VAL A 155 -4.04 -15.51 -3.17
CA VAL A 155 -2.79 -14.90 -3.63
C VAL A 155 -1.67 -15.14 -2.62
N CYS A 156 -1.93 -14.94 -1.32
CA CYS A 156 -0.94 -15.16 -0.27
C CYS A 156 -0.53 -16.63 -0.14
N LEU A 157 -1.44 -17.56 -0.38
CA LEU A 157 -1.13 -18.99 -0.34
C LEU A 157 -0.20 -19.39 -1.48
N ILE A 158 -0.44 -18.88 -2.70
CA ILE A 158 0.47 -19.06 -3.84
C ILE A 158 1.82 -18.38 -3.56
N GLY A 159 1.80 -17.17 -3.00
CA GLY A 159 3.02 -16.45 -2.62
C GLY A 159 3.85 -17.17 -1.56
N ALA A 160 3.21 -17.89 -0.64
CA ALA A 160 3.90 -18.73 0.34
C ALA A 160 4.62 -19.90 -0.34
N VAL A 161 4.00 -20.54 -1.33
CA VAL A 161 4.63 -21.57 -2.16
C VAL A 161 5.83 -20.99 -2.93
N ALA A 162 5.68 -19.80 -3.52
CA ALA A 162 6.76 -19.13 -4.23
C ALA A 162 7.94 -18.79 -3.31
N ASN A 163 7.67 -18.29 -2.09
CA ASN A 163 8.68 -18.02 -1.07
C ASN A 163 9.50 -19.28 -0.75
N VAL A 164 8.81 -20.38 -0.40
CA VAL A 164 9.46 -21.65 -0.07
C VAL A 164 10.23 -22.22 -1.26
N GLY A 165 9.64 -22.22 -2.46
CA GLY A 165 10.28 -22.77 -3.66
C GLY A 165 11.55 -22.03 -4.05
N VAL A 166 11.53 -20.69 -4.02
CA VAL A 166 12.73 -19.87 -4.28
C VAL A 166 13.76 -20.04 -3.18
N GLY A 167 13.33 -20.11 -1.91
CA GLY A 167 14.22 -20.36 -0.78
C GLY A 167 14.98 -21.68 -0.93
N ILE A 168 14.29 -22.76 -1.30
CA ILE A 168 14.92 -24.07 -1.54
C ILE A 168 15.92 -23.98 -2.70
N TYR A 169 15.52 -23.42 -3.84
CA TYR A 169 16.39 -23.30 -5.02
C TYR A 169 17.69 -22.53 -4.71
N ILE A 170 17.60 -21.44 -3.95
CA ILE A 170 18.76 -20.63 -3.56
C ILE A 170 19.62 -21.34 -2.51
N TYR A 171 19.00 -22.06 -1.57
CA TYR A 171 19.71 -22.85 -0.57
C TYR A 171 20.52 -24.00 -1.22
N ASP A 172 19.91 -24.70 -2.19
CA ASP A 172 20.56 -25.78 -2.93
C ASP A 172 21.73 -25.28 -3.80
N ALA A 173 21.76 -23.99 -4.14
CA ALA A 173 22.90 -23.32 -4.76
C ALA A 173 24.05 -23.01 -3.75
N SER A 174 24.05 -23.62 -2.56
CA SER A 174 25.06 -23.48 -1.50
C SER A 174 25.18 -22.06 -0.91
N ILE A 175 24.09 -21.28 -0.95
CA ILE A 175 24.00 -19.98 -0.28
C ILE A 175 23.57 -20.18 1.18
N THR A 176 24.10 -19.35 2.08
CA THR A 176 23.78 -19.42 3.51
C THR A 176 22.27 -19.40 3.77
N TRP A 177 21.79 -20.29 4.65
CA TRP A 177 20.36 -20.51 4.93
C TRP A 177 19.54 -19.23 5.17
N TRP A 178 20.11 -18.23 5.86
CA TRP A 178 19.40 -16.98 6.16
C TRP A 178 19.25 -16.09 4.92
N LEU A 179 20.23 -16.09 4.01
CA LEU A 179 20.15 -15.37 2.72
C LEU A 179 19.10 -15.99 1.81
N ALA A 180 19.03 -17.33 1.76
CA ALA A 180 18.02 -18.06 1.02
C ALA A 180 16.60 -17.75 1.55
N GLY A 181 16.43 -17.73 2.88
CA GLY A 181 15.16 -17.35 3.51
C GLY A 181 14.76 -15.90 3.23
N VAL A 182 15.70 -14.95 3.29
CA VAL A 182 15.44 -13.54 2.96
C VAL A 182 15.07 -13.37 1.49
N ALA A 183 15.78 -14.04 0.58
CA ALA A 183 15.49 -13.97 -0.86
C ALA A 183 14.10 -14.55 -1.18
N GLY A 184 13.74 -15.70 -0.60
CA GLY A 184 12.39 -16.26 -0.70
C GLY A 184 11.33 -15.30 -0.16
N ALA A 185 11.56 -14.69 1.00
CA ALA A 185 10.63 -13.74 1.60
C ALA A 185 10.44 -12.49 0.73
N ILE A 186 11.51 -11.96 0.12
CA ILE A 186 11.44 -10.84 -0.82
C ILE A 186 10.60 -11.21 -2.04
N VAL A 187 10.87 -12.36 -2.67
CA VAL A 187 10.11 -12.80 -3.85
C VAL A 187 8.64 -13.02 -3.50
N GLY A 188 8.36 -13.66 -2.36
CA GLY A 188 6.99 -13.82 -1.86
C GLY A 188 6.29 -12.49 -1.60
N ALA A 189 6.98 -11.50 -1.03
CA ALA A 189 6.43 -10.17 -0.79
C ALA A 189 6.13 -9.42 -2.10
N VAL A 190 7.04 -9.49 -3.09
CA VAL A 190 6.86 -8.90 -4.42
C VAL A 190 5.68 -9.56 -5.14
N TRP A 191 5.60 -10.89 -5.12
CA TRP A 191 4.47 -11.64 -5.67
C TRP A 191 3.16 -11.22 -5.03
N ASN A 192 3.10 -11.25 -3.70
CA ASN A 192 1.91 -10.88 -2.95
C ASN A 192 1.45 -9.47 -3.29
N TYR A 193 2.37 -8.50 -3.34
CA TYR A 193 2.03 -7.13 -3.74
C TYR A 193 1.54 -7.04 -5.19
N ALA A 194 2.32 -7.56 -6.14
CA ALA A 194 2.04 -7.41 -7.56
C ALA A 194 0.68 -8.02 -7.92
N VAL A 195 0.45 -9.26 -7.50
CA VAL A 195 -0.79 -9.98 -7.82
C VAL A 195 -1.97 -9.39 -7.07
N SER A 196 -1.85 -9.06 -5.78
CA SER A 196 -2.99 -8.47 -5.05
C SER A 196 -3.32 -7.05 -5.52
N SER A 197 -2.34 -6.26 -5.97
CA SER A 197 -2.58 -4.94 -6.57
C SER A 197 -3.39 -5.02 -7.88
N VAL A 198 -3.25 -6.11 -8.64
CA VAL A 198 -3.91 -6.33 -9.94
C VAL A 198 -5.21 -7.13 -9.82
N PHE A 199 -5.31 -8.08 -8.89
CA PHE A 199 -6.48 -8.94 -8.75
C PHE A 199 -7.42 -8.50 -7.64
N THR A 200 -6.90 -8.06 -6.50
CA THR A 200 -7.71 -7.70 -5.32
C THR A 200 -8.17 -6.25 -5.40
N TRP A 201 -7.28 -5.30 -5.71
CA TRP A 201 -7.58 -3.86 -5.79
C TRP A 201 -7.53 -3.32 -7.22
N ARG A 202 -8.37 -3.89 -8.10
CA ARG A 202 -8.57 -3.44 -9.48
C ARG A 202 -9.05 -1.98 -9.53
N LYS A 203 -8.49 -1.24 -10.48
CA LYS A 203 -8.95 0.11 -10.85
C LYS A 203 -10.16 -0.04 -11.76
#